data_AF-A0A949U130-F1
#
_entry.id   AF-A0A949U130-F1
#
_cell.length_a   1.000
_cell.length_b   1.000
_cell.length_c   1.000
_cell.angle_alpha   90.00
_cell.angle_beta   90.00
_cell.angle_gamma   90.00
#
_symmetry.space_group_name_H-M   'P 1'
#
loop_
_entity.id
_entity.type
_entity.pdbx_description
1 polymer ?
#
loop_
_entity_poly.entity_id
_entity_poly.type
_entity_poly.pdbx_seq_one_letter_code
_entity_poly.pdbx_strand_id
1 'polypeptide(L)'
;MSTPRTAFSIRDVTQRDFCIGCGGCSIATEGSIPITLSRDGQYRAGDLSEHAEAVSGVCPFSDDSPTEDDLAAPRYAEHCSYTTAIGYHRALYAGRVLSDDYRLGSSSGGLVSFVAGALLSSGAVDGIIHVKRTSTDEADQPLFAFGISTTLEELRAHRKSVYYPVEFSQALASAQRAGGRYVFIGIPCHVRALRLLQQRDPELSELVPYTIGLVCGHMKTTGFAESLGWQLGIEPANLRAVDFRVKDRVGPANRYATSATDRAGRTRTKKTFEMLGTNWGHGFFQPKACNVCDDIFAETADIAFGDAWLPRYASDPLGHNVVVVRNPELHELLLRAEQAGEVFLEELSEEDTLKTQSGNVRHRRIGVEVRLADDIAAGLPVPHKRVEPGYEHADDKRVALIRRRRALSELSISSFREAREKNSWRHFLAAIGPSVKAYDAQGAQSRLARILAPLPLSMQLRLRTVLMGTRTLISRLRRK
;
A
#
# COMPACT_ATOMS: atom_id res chain seq x y z
N MET A 1 -19.46 -19.95 21.61
CA MET A 1 -20.31 -18.75 21.70
C MET A 1 -19.36 -17.56 21.79
N SER A 2 -19.27 -16.77 20.72
CA SER A 2 -18.41 -15.57 20.71
C SER A 2 -19.00 -14.55 21.67
N THR A 3 -18.21 -14.07 22.64
CA THR A 3 -18.58 -12.94 23.48
C THR A 3 -18.96 -11.78 22.55
N PRO A 4 -20.12 -11.12 22.73
CA PRO A 4 -20.48 -9.98 21.89
C PRO A 4 -19.36 -8.95 22.00
N ARG A 5 -18.65 -8.73 20.88
CA ARG A 5 -17.58 -7.73 20.81
C ARG A 5 -18.25 -6.36 20.80
N THR A 6 -17.75 -5.45 21.65
CA THR A 6 -18.14 -4.04 21.62
C THR A 6 -17.77 -3.45 20.26
N ALA A 7 -18.69 -2.72 19.64
CA ALA A 7 -18.48 -2.08 18.35
C ALA A 7 -17.26 -1.13 18.37
N PHE A 8 -16.45 -1.15 17.31
CA PHE A 8 -15.26 -0.31 17.17
C PHE A 8 -15.58 0.98 16.42
N SER A 9 -15.75 2.08 17.15
CA SER A 9 -16.13 3.39 16.60
C SER A 9 -14.93 4.16 16.04
N ILE A 10 -15.17 5.30 15.37
CA ILE A 10 -14.09 6.22 14.98
C ILE A 10 -13.31 6.79 16.20
N ARG A 11 -13.93 6.85 17.39
CA ARG A 11 -13.19 7.22 18.62
C ARG A 11 -12.16 6.15 18.95
N ASP A 12 -12.51 4.87 18.84
CA ASP A 12 -11.55 3.77 18.99
C ASP A 12 -10.46 3.81 17.91
N VAL A 13 -10.81 4.12 16.66
CA VAL A 13 -9.85 4.30 15.56
C VAL A 13 -8.79 5.33 15.91
N THR A 14 -9.19 6.49 16.45
CA THR A 14 -8.23 7.55 16.82
C THR A 14 -7.45 7.23 18.09
N GLN A 15 -8.09 6.72 19.14
CA GLN A 15 -7.44 6.34 20.40
C GLN A 15 -6.45 5.18 20.23
N ARG A 16 -6.72 4.25 19.31
CA ARG A 16 -5.88 3.08 18.98
C ARG A 16 -4.81 3.39 17.93
N ASP A 17 -4.74 4.64 17.46
CA ASP A 17 -3.78 5.08 16.45
C ASP A 17 -3.99 4.42 15.07
N PHE A 18 -5.21 3.96 14.78
CA PHE A 18 -5.61 3.34 13.51
C PHE A 18 -6.16 4.35 12.49
N CYS A 19 -6.18 5.65 12.81
CA CYS A 19 -6.50 6.68 11.82
C CYS A 19 -5.42 6.72 10.73
N ILE A 20 -5.82 6.47 9.47
CA ILE A 20 -4.92 6.57 8.30
C ILE A 20 -4.91 7.98 7.68
N GLY A 21 -5.74 8.90 8.20
CA GLY A 21 -5.82 10.27 7.72
C GLY A 21 -6.36 10.42 6.31
N CYS A 22 -7.27 9.56 5.84
CA CYS A 22 -7.71 9.56 4.44
C CYS A 22 -8.44 10.85 3.99
N GLY A 23 -9.08 11.60 4.90
CA GLY A 23 -9.85 12.80 4.58
C GLY A 23 -11.37 12.65 4.57
N GLY A 24 -11.90 11.42 4.70
CA GLY A 24 -13.35 11.17 4.62
C GLY A 24 -14.18 11.96 5.65
N CYS A 25 -13.76 11.96 6.92
CA CYS A 25 -14.44 12.71 7.98
C CYS A 25 -14.35 14.23 7.79
N SER A 26 -13.29 14.73 7.15
CA SER A 26 -13.15 16.15 6.84
C SER A 26 -14.15 16.58 5.77
N ILE A 27 -14.31 15.79 4.70
CA ILE A 27 -15.34 16.04 3.67
C ILE A 27 -16.74 16.00 4.27
N ALA A 28 -17.06 14.96 5.06
CA ALA A 28 -18.37 14.81 5.68
C ALA A 28 -18.75 15.92 6.68
N THR A 29 -17.79 16.77 7.08
CA THR A 29 -18.01 17.87 8.02
C THR A 29 -17.60 19.23 7.44
N GLU A 30 -17.44 19.30 6.11
CA GLU A 30 -17.05 20.52 5.40
C GLU A 30 -15.78 21.18 5.98
N GLY A 31 -14.83 20.35 6.43
CA GLY A 31 -13.55 20.78 6.99
C GLY A 31 -13.55 20.99 8.51
N SER A 32 -14.68 20.87 9.20
CA SER A 32 -14.74 21.06 10.68
C SER A 32 -13.83 20.07 11.42
N ILE A 33 -13.66 18.85 10.89
CA ILE A 33 -12.59 17.94 11.31
C ILE A 33 -11.40 18.11 10.34
N PRO A 34 -10.33 18.84 10.72
CA PRO A 34 -9.17 19.01 9.86
C PRO A 34 -8.34 17.72 9.79
N ILE A 35 -7.64 17.50 8.67
CA ILE A 35 -6.61 16.46 8.56
C ILE A 35 -5.24 17.11 8.72
N THR A 36 -4.45 16.64 9.69
CA THR A 36 -3.15 17.24 10.02
C THR A 36 -2.03 16.20 9.95
N LEU A 37 -0.86 16.63 9.49
CA LEU A 37 0.34 15.79 9.45
C LEU A 37 0.99 15.78 10.85
N SER A 38 1.00 14.62 11.48
CA SER A 38 1.63 14.43 12.80
C SER A 38 3.16 14.45 12.72
N ARG A 39 3.81 14.60 13.88
CA ARG A 39 5.28 14.55 14.02
C ARG A 39 5.91 13.23 13.57
N ASP A 40 5.13 12.16 13.53
CA ASP A 40 5.55 10.85 13.01
C ASP A 40 5.46 10.74 11.49
N GLY A 41 5.07 11.84 10.82
CA GLY A 41 4.88 11.89 9.37
C GLY A 41 3.65 11.11 8.93
N GLN A 42 2.54 11.17 9.68
CA GLN A 42 1.29 10.50 9.36
C GLN A 42 0.13 11.49 9.42
N TYR A 43 -0.74 11.50 8.41
CA TYR A 43 -1.97 12.28 8.45
C TYR A 43 -2.95 11.68 9.46
N ARG A 44 -3.64 12.53 10.21
CA ARG A 44 -4.63 12.15 11.21
C ARG A 44 -5.80 13.13 11.21
N ALA A 45 -6.97 12.62 11.53
CA ALA A 45 -8.10 13.47 11.88
C ALA A 45 -7.77 14.29 13.13
N GLY A 46 -8.22 15.55 13.15
CA GLY A 46 -8.18 16.43 14.31
C GLY A 46 -9.20 16.04 15.37
N ASP A 47 -9.68 17.02 16.11
CA ASP A 47 -10.67 16.78 17.16
C ASP A 47 -11.98 16.23 16.57
N LEU A 48 -12.49 15.17 17.21
CA LEU A 48 -13.74 14.49 16.86
C LEU A 48 -14.87 14.81 17.84
N SER A 49 -14.62 15.60 18.89
CA SER A 49 -15.49 15.80 20.05
C SER A 49 -16.97 15.97 19.71
N GLU A 50 -17.32 16.90 18.83
CA GLU A 50 -18.70 17.24 18.46
C GLU A 50 -19.29 16.41 17.30
N HIS A 51 -18.46 15.69 16.55
CA HIS A 51 -18.86 15.09 15.27
C HIS A 51 -18.66 13.58 15.18
N ALA A 52 -18.02 12.95 16.18
CA ALA A 52 -17.57 11.56 16.09
C ALA A 52 -18.67 10.57 15.65
N GLU A 53 -19.85 10.65 16.26
CA GLU A 53 -20.98 9.77 15.91
C GLU A 53 -21.45 9.99 14.47
N ALA A 54 -21.57 11.26 14.07
CA ALA A 54 -21.99 11.63 12.72
C ALA A 54 -21.01 11.12 11.65
N VAL A 55 -19.69 11.12 11.91
CA VAL A 55 -18.67 10.72 10.92
C VAL A 55 -18.19 9.29 11.05
N SER A 56 -18.63 8.54 12.06
CA SER A 56 -18.12 7.18 12.30
C SER A 56 -18.36 6.26 11.09
N GLY A 57 -19.56 6.35 10.49
CA GLY A 57 -19.93 5.62 9.29
C GLY A 57 -19.20 6.01 8.00
N VAL A 58 -18.39 7.08 7.97
CA VAL A 58 -17.48 7.37 6.83
C VAL A 58 -16.02 7.01 7.12
N CYS A 59 -15.73 6.47 8.30
CA CYS A 59 -14.39 5.99 8.63
C CYS A 59 -14.19 4.58 8.07
N PRO A 60 -13.21 4.34 7.18
CA PRO A 60 -12.97 3.01 6.61
C PRO A 60 -12.40 1.99 7.60
N PHE A 61 -12.25 2.35 8.89
CA PHE A 61 -11.75 1.49 9.96
C PHE A 61 -12.73 1.35 11.13
N SER A 62 -13.91 1.97 11.05
CA SER A 62 -14.95 1.83 12.06
C SER A 62 -15.95 0.73 11.69
N ASP A 63 -16.45 0.03 12.69
CA ASP A 63 -17.53 -0.96 12.56
C ASP A 63 -18.91 -0.31 12.36
N ASP A 64 -19.03 1.01 12.55
CA ASP A 64 -20.24 1.77 12.20
C ASP A 64 -20.36 1.97 10.68
N SER A 65 -19.32 1.63 9.91
CA SER A 65 -19.31 1.66 8.45
C SER A 65 -19.54 0.26 7.88
N PRO A 66 -20.29 0.12 6.76
CA PRO A 66 -20.43 -1.16 6.09
C PRO A 66 -19.08 -1.77 5.69
N THR A 67 -19.04 -3.11 5.60
CA THR A 67 -17.84 -3.82 5.15
C THR A 67 -17.55 -3.55 3.67
N GLU A 68 -16.37 -3.93 3.20
CA GLU A 68 -16.02 -3.88 1.78
C GLU A 68 -17.04 -4.66 0.92
N ASP A 69 -17.51 -5.80 1.41
CA ASP A 69 -18.48 -6.65 0.70
C ASP A 69 -19.86 -5.99 0.67
N ASP A 70 -20.33 -5.43 1.78
CA ASP A 70 -21.60 -4.69 1.85
C ASP A 70 -21.60 -3.45 0.94
N LEU A 71 -20.46 -2.76 0.82
CA LEU A 71 -20.29 -1.60 -0.06
C LEU A 71 -20.25 -1.98 -1.54
N ALA A 72 -19.65 -3.13 -1.84
CA ALA A 72 -19.42 -3.61 -3.21
C ALA A 72 -20.64 -4.33 -3.80
N ALA A 73 -21.40 -5.06 -2.97
CA ALA A 73 -22.50 -5.91 -3.44
C ALA A 73 -23.55 -5.16 -4.27
N PRO A 74 -24.08 -3.98 -3.86
CA PRO A 74 -25.08 -3.25 -4.64
C PRO A 74 -24.57 -2.80 -6.02
N ARG A 75 -23.26 -2.70 -6.20
CA ARG A 75 -22.64 -2.23 -7.45
C ARG A 75 -22.26 -3.36 -8.38
N TYR A 76 -21.86 -4.52 -7.84
CA TYR A 76 -21.15 -5.53 -8.64
C TYR A 76 -21.77 -6.93 -8.61
N ALA A 77 -22.66 -7.25 -7.65
CA ALA A 77 -23.16 -8.61 -7.45
C ALA A 77 -23.94 -9.18 -8.64
N GLU A 78 -24.59 -8.33 -9.44
CA GLU A 78 -25.38 -8.74 -10.60
C GLU A 78 -24.51 -9.28 -11.76
N HIS A 79 -23.28 -8.80 -11.90
CA HIS A 79 -22.44 -9.03 -13.09
C HIS A 79 -21.01 -9.48 -12.79
N CYS A 80 -20.72 -9.83 -11.52
CA CYS A 80 -19.44 -10.34 -11.06
C CYS A 80 -19.61 -11.67 -10.30
N SER A 81 -18.59 -12.52 -10.38
CA SER A 81 -18.38 -13.60 -9.42
C SER A 81 -17.79 -13.04 -8.12
N TYR A 82 -17.86 -13.81 -7.02
CA TYR A 82 -17.35 -13.40 -5.72
C TYR A 82 -16.47 -14.47 -5.09
N THR A 83 -15.35 -14.05 -4.51
CA THR A 83 -14.60 -14.85 -3.54
C THR A 83 -14.18 -14.01 -2.34
N THR A 84 -14.08 -14.63 -1.17
CA THR A 84 -13.60 -13.97 0.06
C THR A 84 -12.18 -13.41 -0.06
N ALA A 85 -11.37 -13.91 -1.01
CA ALA A 85 -9.97 -13.51 -1.14
C ALA A 85 -9.77 -12.30 -2.07
N ILE A 86 -10.56 -12.17 -3.15
CA ILE A 86 -10.43 -11.13 -4.18
C ILE A 86 -11.58 -10.10 -4.11
N GLY A 87 -12.71 -10.47 -3.50
CA GLY A 87 -13.98 -9.76 -3.57
C GLY A 87 -14.73 -10.05 -4.87
N TYR A 88 -15.68 -9.18 -5.20
CA TYR A 88 -16.37 -9.23 -6.49
C TYR A 88 -15.38 -9.01 -7.64
N HIS A 89 -15.51 -9.78 -8.71
CA HIS A 89 -14.74 -9.59 -9.93
C HIS A 89 -15.47 -10.16 -11.14
N ARG A 90 -15.38 -9.44 -12.25
CA ARG A 90 -15.89 -9.82 -13.57
C ARG A 90 -14.81 -10.51 -14.40
N ALA A 91 -13.58 -10.01 -14.33
CA ALA A 91 -12.44 -10.55 -15.05
C ALA A 91 -11.13 -10.28 -14.29
N LEU A 92 -10.16 -11.17 -14.50
CA LEU A 92 -8.85 -11.14 -13.86
C LEU A 92 -7.79 -11.24 -14.95
N TYR A 93 -6.84 -10.31 -14.98
CA TYR A 93 -5.79 -10.28 -15.99
C TYR A 93 -4.40 -10.06 -15.40
N ALA A 94 -3.38 -10.50 -16.13
CA ALA A 94 -2.09 -9.86 -16.14
C ALA A 94 -1.97 -9.05 -17.43
N GLY A 95 -1.46 -7.82 -17.37
CA GLY A 95 -1.40 -7.00 -18.56
C GLY A 95 -0.44 -5.84 -18.51
N ARG A 96 -0.22 -5.23 -19.67
CA ARG A 96 0.66 -4.08 -19.85
C ARG A 96 0.29 -3.28 -21.09
N VAL A 97 0.65 -2.01 -21.11
CA VAL A 97 0.65 -1.20 -22.33
C VAL A 97 1.71 -1.77 -23.29
N LEU A 98 1.49 -1.74 -24.60
CA LEU A 98 2.45 -2.29 -25.57
C LEU A 98 3.66 -1.37 -25.80
N SER A 99 3.50 -0.06 -25.63
CA SER A 99 4.59 0.92 -25.71
C SER A 99 5.57 0.82 -24.52
N ASP A 100 6.81 0.42 -24.79
CA ASP A 100 7.85 0.33 -23.77
C ASP A 100 8.27 1.68 -23.19
N ASP A 101 8.26 2.75 -23.98
CA ASP A 101 8.55 4.11 -23.47
C ASP A 101 7.44 4.61 -22.53
N TYR A 102 6.19 4.25 -22.83
CA TYR A 102 5.10 4.47 -21.89
C TYR A 102 5.32 3.68 -20.60
N ARG A 103 5.69 2.40 -20.69
CA ARG A 103 5.94 1.57 -19.51
C ARG A 103 7.15 2.05 -18.71
N LEU A 104 8.20 2.56 -19.34
CA LEU A 104 9.45 2.96 -18.67
C LEU A 104 9.21 4.05 -17.62
N GLY A 105 8.35 5.02 -17.91
CA GLY A 105 7.98 6.02 -16.91
C GLY A 105 6.81 5.62 -16.02
N SER A 106 6.25 4.42 -16.16
CA SER A 106 5.24 3.88 -15.25
C SER A 106 5.90 3.03 -14.16
N SER A 107 5.20 2.77 -13.04
CA SER A 107 5.73 1.83 -12.04
C SER A 107 5.74 0.39 -12.54
N SER A 108 4.68 -0.05 -13.20
CA SER A 108 4.48 -1.45 -13.62
C SER A 108 4.12 -1.50 -15.10
N GLY A 109 3.18 -2.35 -15.52
CA GLY A 109 2.68 -2.46 -16.89
C GLY A 109 2.06 -1.18 -17.48
N GLY A 110 1.77 -0.16 -16.67
CA GLY A 110 1.28 1.15 -17.13
C GLY A 110 -0.24 1.27 -17.24
N LEU A 111 -1.00 0.22 -16.88
CA LEU A 111 -2.44 0.18 -17.12
C LEU A 111 -3.25 1.19 -16.29
N VAL A 112 -2.80 1.58 -15.09
CA VAL A 112 -3.47 2.60 -14.26
C VAL A 112 -3.63 3.93 -15.02
N SER A 113 -2.51 4.48 -15.49
CA SER A 113 -2.49 5.74 -16.22
C SER A 113 -3.07 5.60 -17.63
N PHE A 114 -3.03 4.40 -18.21
CA PHE A 114 -3.67 4.12 -19.49
C PHE A 114 -5.18 4.23 -19.39
N VAL A 115 -5.81 3.52 -18.44
CA VAL A 115 -7.27 3.55 -18.25
C VAL A 115 -7.75 4.94 -17.85
N ALA A 116 -7.07 5.61 -16.91
CA ALA A 116 -7.43 6.98 -16.53
C ALA A 116 -7.29 7.96 -17.70
N GLY A 117 -6.24 7.82 -18.51
CA GLY A 117 -6.03 8.64 -19.70
C GLY A 117 -7.05 8.36 -20.81
N ALA A 118 -7.48 7.11 -20.97
CA ALA A 118 -8.52 6.73 -21.93
C ALA A 118 -9.89 7.33 -21.56
N LEU A 119 -10.26 7.29 -20.27
CA LEU A 119 -11.48 7.93 -19.77
C LEU A 119 -11.47 9.45 -19.98
N LEU A 120 -10.32 10.10 -19.76
CA LEU A 120 -10.16 11.54 -20.00
C LEU A 120 -10.22 11.86 -21.50
N SER A 121 -9.55 11.07 -22.35
CA SER A 121 -9.49 11.30 -23.80
C SER A 121 -10.82 11.09 -24.50
N SER A 122 -11.66 10.18 -23.99
CA SER A 122 -13.00 9.94 -24.52
C SER A 122 -14.05 10.95 -24.04
N GLY A 123 -13.69 11.84 -23.10
CA GLY A 123 -14.64 12.73 -22.44
C GLY A 123 -15.58 12.02 -21.45
N ALA A 124 -15.26 10.79 -21.03
CA ALA A 124 -16.03 10.10 -19.98
C ALA A 124 -15.82 10.73 -18.60
N VAL A 125 -14.72 11.47 -18.42
CA VAL A 125 -14.44 12.31 -17.25
C VAL A 125 -13.72 13.58 -17.71
N ASP A 126 -13.90 14.66 -16.96
CA ASP A 126 -13.25 15.96 -17.15
C ASP A 126 -11.91 16.04 -16.40
N GLY A 127 -11.70 15.17 -15.40
CA GLY A 127 -10.48 15.17 -14.62
C GLY A 127 -10.19 13.88 -13.88
N ILE A 128 -9.01 13.82 -13.28
CA ILE A 128 -8.49 12.67 -12.56
C ILE A 128 -8.07 13.15 -11.16
N ILE A 129 -8.74 12.66 -10.12
CA ILE A 129 -8.36 12.90 -8.72
C ILE A 129 -7.34 11.82 -8.33
N HIS A 130 -6.08 12.21 -8.15
CA HIS A 130 -4.98 11.28 -7.87
C HIS A 130 -3.82 11.97 -7.15
N VAL A 131 -2.84 11.19 -6.71
CA VAL A 131 -1.67 11.72 -6.00
C VAL A 131 -0.71 12.40 -6.98
N LYS A 132 -0.39 13.66 -6.71
CA LYS A 132 0.55 14.48 -7.46
C LYS A 132 1.80 14.76 -6.62
N ARG A 133 2.91 15.01 -7.31
CA ARG A 133 4.10 15.64 -6.70
C ARG A 133 3.74 17.09 -6.40
N THR A 134 4.10 17.59 -5.22
CA THR A 134 3.98 19.01 -4.93
C THR A 134 5.12 19.78 -5.63
N SER A 135 4.84 20.99 -6.08
CA SER A 135 5.78 21.83 -6.85
C SER A 135 6.48 22.89 -6.00
N THR A 136 6.29 22.87 -4.68
CA THR A 136 6.76 23.94 -3.78
C THR A 136 8.20 23.69 -3.32
N ASP A 137 9.05 24.70 -3.42
CA ASP A 137 10.41 24.68 -2.85
C ASP A 137 10.43 25.00 -1.34
N GLU A 138 9.25 25.07 -0.69
CA GLU A 138 9.11 25.27 0.75
C GLU A 138 9.62 24.06 1.55
N ALA A 139 10.27 24.34 2.69
CA ALA A 139 10.90 23.34 3.53
C ALA A 139 9.91 22.35 4.15
N ASP A 140 8.72 22.84 4.49
CA ASP A 140 7.76 22.16 5.36
C ASP A 140 6.53 21.60 4.63
N GLN A 141 6.49 21.72 3.31
CA GLN A 141 5.39 21.16 2.52
C GLN A 141 5.58 19.66 2.27
N PRO A 142 4.51 18.85 2.32
CA PRO A 142 4.56 17.44 1.94
C PRO A 142 5.06 17.27 0.50
N LEU A 143 5.87 16.24 0.23
CA LEU A 143 6.39 15.94 -1.12
C LEU A 143 5.31 15.51 -2.13
N PHE A 144 4.19 15.02 -1.62
CA PHE A 144 3.07 14.50 -2.40
C PHE A 144 1.75 14.86 -1.72
N ALA A 145 0.74 15.14 -2.53
CA ALA A 145 -0.63 15.41 -2.09
C ALA A 145 -1.62 14.94 -3.15
N PHE A 146 -2.88 14.69 -2.78
CA PHE A 146 -3.91 14.53 -3.81
C PHE A 146 -4.12 15.85 -4.56
N GLY A 147 -4.40 15.75 -5.84
CA GLY A 147 -4.82 16.87 -6.67
C GLY A 147 -5.54 16.38 -7.92
N ILE A 148 -5.84 17.32 -8.81
CA ILE A 148 -6.58 17.06 -10.05
C ILE A 148 -5.64 17.19 -11.24
N SER A 149 -5.73 16.25 -12.17
CA SER A 149 -5.17 16.39 -13.52
C SER A 149 -6.30 16.45 -14.54
N THR A 150 -6.24 17.42 -15.44
CA THR A 150 -7.25 17.66 -16.50
C THR A 150 -6.70 17.43 -17.91
N THR A 151 -5.39 17.17 -18.04
CA THR A 151 -4.75 16.82 -19.31
C THR A 151 -3.94 15.54 -19.20
N LEU A 152 -3.71 14.88 -20.35
CA LEU A 152 -2.83 13.71 -20.43
C LEU A 152 -1.38 14.03 -20.04
N GLU A 153 -0.93 15.25 -20.30
CA GLU A 153 0.41 15.71 -19.91
C GLU A 153 0.55 15.76 -18.39
N GLU A 154 -0.41 16.39 -17.70
CA GLU A 154 -0.44 16.43 -16.24
C GLU A 154 -0.50 15.03 -15.63
N LEU A 155 -1.36 14.14 -16.18
CA LEU A 155 -1.42 12.74 -15.75
C LEU A 155 -0.05 12.05 -15.89
N ARG A 156 0.62 12.23 -17.04
CA ARG A 156 1.93 11.63 -17.32
C ARG A 156 3.04 12.19 -16.43
N ALA A 157 2.96 13.45 -16.00
CA ALA A 157 3.92 14.07 -15.10
C ALA A 157 3.85 13.52 -13.66
N HIS A 158 2.69 12.99 -13.26
CA HIS A 158 2.42 12.54 -11.90
C HIS A 158 2.20 11.03 -11.74
N ARG A 159 2.54 10.24 -12.78
CA ARG A 159 2.52 8.78 -12.71
C ARG A 159 3.63 8.22 -11.79
N LYS A 160 3.57 6.90 -11.59
CA LYS A 160 4.39 6.06 -10.70
C LYS A 160 3.85 5.96 -9.27
N SER A 161 4.43 5.01 -8.54
CA SER A 161 4.05 4.65 -7.18
C SER A 161 4.58 5.70 -6.22
N VAL A 162 3.70 6.16 -5.34
CA VAL A 162 4.02 7.07 -4.26
C VAL A 162 3.87 6.32 -2.95
N TYR A 163 4.97 6.12 -2.23
CA TYR A 163 4.98 5.48 -0.91
C TYR A 163 5.10 6.55 0.17
N TYR A 164 4.02 7.28 0.37
CA TYR A 164 3.95 8.50 1.20
C TYR A 164 2.55 8.63 1.82
N PRO A 165 2.39 9.28 2.98
CA PRO A 165 1.06 9.55 3.53
C PRO A 165 0.39 10.64 2.69
N VAL A 166 -0.87 10.44 2.33
CA VAL A 166 -1.66 11.40 1.53
C VAL A 166 -3.12 11.34 1.96
N GLU A 167 -3.84 12.42 1.72
CA GLU A 167 -5.25 12.59 2.07
C GLU A 167 -5.97 13.30 0.91
N PHE A 168 -7.25 13.00 0.67
CA PHE A 168 -7.96 13.45 -0.54
C PHE A 168 -8.91 14.63 -0.35
N SER A 169 -9.11 15.13 0.89
CA SER A 169 -10.18 16.07 1.23
C SER A 169 -10.08 17.36 0.42
N GLN A 170 -8.90 17.97 0.32
CA GLN A 170 -8.75 19.23 -0.43
C GLN A 170 -9.02 19.06 -1.93
N ALA A 171 -8.58 17.93 -2.51
CA ALA A 171 -8.78 17.63 -3.93
C ALA A 171 -10.25 17.34 -4.24
N LEU A 172 -10.94 16.56 -3.40
CA LEU A 172 -12.35 16.24 -3.59
C LEU A 172 -13.24 17.48 -3.38
N ALA A 173 -12.98 18.30 -2.36
CA ALA A 173 -13.71 19.55 -2.16
C ALA A 173 -13.50 20.54 -3.32
N SER A 174 -12.31 20.54 -3.93
CA SER A 174 -12.04 21.34 -5.13
C SER A 174 -12.81 20.83 -6.35
N ALA A 175 -12.91 19.52 -6.53
CA ALA A 175 -13.72 18.91 -7.58
C ALA A 175 -15.21 19.24 -7.39
N GLN A 176 -15.75 19.16 -6.17
CA GLN A 176 -17.14 19.54 -5.85
C GLN A 176 -17.44 20.99 -6.24
N ARG A 177 -16.55 21.93 -5.90
CA ARG A 177 -16.71 23.35 -6.27
C ARG A 177 -16.61 23.61 -7.77
N ALA A 178 -15.73 22.88 -8.46
CA ALA A 178 -15.54 23.05 -9.89
C ALA A 178 -16.68 22.43 -10.72
N GLY A 179 -17.35 21.39 -10.18
CA GLY A 179 -18.26 20.55 -10.94
C GLY A 179 -17.53 19.69 -11.98
N GLY A 180 -18.29 18.91 -12.74
CA GLY A 180 -17.79 17.97 -13.75
C GLY A 180 -17.75 16.53 -13.27
N ARG A 181 -17.10 15.66 -14.04
CA ARG A 181 -16.96 14.22 -13.77
C ARG A 181 -15.49 13.86 -13.59
N TYR A 182 -15.18 13.05 -12.59
CA TYR A 182 -13.81 12.70 -12.25
C TYR A 182 -13.63 11.19 -12.11
N VAL A 183 -12.46 10.68 -12.45
CA VAL A 183 -12.03 9.35 -12.00
C VAL A 183 -11.14 9.50 -10.77
N PHE A 184 -11.40 8.73 -9.72
CA PHE A 184 -10.61 8.76 -8.48
C PHE A 184 -9.64 7.59 -8.42
N ILE A 185 -8.35 7.87 -8.19
CA ILE A 185 -7.29 6.86 -8.06
C ILE A 185 -6.80 6.81 -6.62
N GLY A 186 -6.95 5.65 -5.96
CA GLY A 186 -6.56 5.50 -4.55
C GLY A 186 -6.21 4.08 -4.14
N ILE A 187 -5.57 3.94 -2.98
CA ILE A 187 -5.39 2.64 -2.32
C ILE A 187 -6.70 2.22 -1.61
N PRO A 188 -6.83 0.98 -1.10
CA PRO A 188 -8.11 0.45 -0.62
C PRO A 188 -8.85 1.34 0.38
N CYS A 189 -8.15 1.84 1.41
CA CYS A 189 -8.77 2.69 2.42
C CYS A 189 -9.22 4.06 1.88
N HIS A 190 -8.61 4.59 0.81
CA HIS A 190 -9.09 5.81 0.16
C HIS A 190 -10.37 5.56 -0.62
N VAL A 191 -10.39 4.50 -1.44
CA VAL A 191 -11.57 4.15 -2.25
C VAL A 191 -12.74 3.78 -1.34
N ARG A 192 -12.50 3.01 -0.27
CA ARG A 192 -13.53 2.71 0.74
C ARG A 192 -14.10 3.97 1.36
N ALA A 193 -13.26 4.92 1.81
CA ALA A 193 -13.73 6.17 2.38
C ALA A 193 -14.55 7.00 1.38
N LEU A 194 -14.14 7.06 0.11
CA LEU A 194 -14.93 7.70 -0.95
C LEU A 194 -16.28 7.01 -1.17
N ARG A 195 -16.33 5.67 -1.22
CA ARG A 195 -17.58 4.93 -1.40
C ARG A 195 -18.55 5.11 -0.22
N LEU A 196 -18.02 5.22 1.01
CA LEU A 196 -18.82 5.53 2.19
C LEU A 196 -19.41 6.94 2.11
N LEU A 197 -18.65 7.93 1.62
CA LEU A 197 -19.16 9.27 1.35
C LEU A 197 -20.26 9.24 0.27
N GLN A 198 -20.04 8.51 -0.83
CA GLN A 198 -21.01 8.37 -1.92
C GLN A 198 -22.32 7.68 -1.51
N GLN A 199 -22.32 6.84 -0.47
CA GLN A 199 -23.56 6.29 0.09
C GLN A 199 -24.39 7.34 0.83
N ARG A 200 -23.74 8.36 1.41
CA ARG A 200 -24.41 9.44 2.14
C ARG A 200 -24.81 10.59 1.22
N ASP A 201 -24.00 10.84 0.20
CA ASP A 201 -24.20 11.91 -0.77
C ASP A 201 -24.15 11.33 -2.20
N PRO A 202 -25.33 11.09 -2.80
CA PRO A 202 -25.42 10.61 -4.18
C PRO A 202 -24.79 11.54 -5.22
N GLU A 203 -24.71 12.85 -4.98
CA GLU A 203 -24.07 13.80 -5.91
C GLU A 203 -22.57 13.47 -6.08
N LEU A 204 -21.92 12.95 -5.04
CA LEU A 204 -20.54 12.45 -5.16
C LEU A 204 -20.41 11.24 -6.09
N SER A 205 -21.48 10.48 -6.33
CA SER A 205 -21.47 9.39 -7.31
C SER A 205 -21.52 9.91 -8.74
N GLU A 206 -22.24 11.02 -8.98
CA GLU A 206 -22.27 11.71 -10.27
C GLU A 206 -20.95 12.44 -10.53
N LEU A 207 -20.38 13.06 -9.50
CA LEU A 207 -19.07 13.72 -9.54
C LEU A 207 -17.94 12.71 -9.80
N VAL A 208 -17.99 11.53 -9.17
CA VAL A 208 -16.95 10.50 -9.28
C VAL A 208 -17.55 9.16 -9.75
N PRO A 209 -17.88 9.04 -11.05
CA PRO A 209 -18.52 7.84 -11.61
C PRO A 209 -17.59 6.62 -11.66
N TYR A 210 -16.26 6.83 -11.69
CA TYR A 210 -15.28 5.76 -11.78
C TYR A 210 -14.21 5.84 -10.69
N THR A 211 -13.80 4.67 -10.19
CA THR A 211 -12.73 4.51 -9.20
C THR A 211 -11.69 3.49 -9.67
N ILE A 212 -10.41 3.87 -9.59
CA ILE A 212 -9.28 3.01 -9.86
C ILE A 212 -8.57 2.71 -8.55
N GLY A 213 -8.63 1.46 -8.12
CA GLY A 213 -7.96 0.93 -6.95
C GLY A 213 -6.50 0.55 -7.22
N LEU A 214 -5.63 0.78 -6.23
CA LEU A 214 -4.25 0.32 -6.24
C LEU A 214 -4.07 -0.78 -5.20
N VAL A 215 -3.60 -1.96 -5.61
CA VAL A 215 -3.25 -3.03 -4.68
C VAL A 215 -2.22 -2.51 -3.69
N CYS A 216 -2.53 -2.64 -2.40
CA CYS A 216 -1.73 -2.01 -1.36
C CYS A 216 -1.21 -3.04 -0.35
N GLY A 217 0.10 -3.05 -0.11
CA GLY A 217 0.67 -3.80 1.01
C GLY A 217 0.51 -3.06 2.34
N HIS A 218 0.76 -1.75 2.32
CA HIS A 218 0.72 -0.82 3.45
C HIS A 218 1.12 0.56 2.94
N MET A 219 0.45 1.59 3.47
CA MET A 219 0.91 2.99 3.36
C MET A 219 2.24 3.16 4.11
N LYS A 220 2.94 4.26 3.84
CA LYS A 220 4.15 4.67 4.55
C LYS A 220 3.97 6.04 5.17
N THR A 221 4.67 6.29 6.28
CA THR A 221 4.84 7.66 6.82
C THR A 221 5.82 8.46 5.95
N THR A 222 5.90 9.79 6.13
CA THR A 222 6.88 10.63 5.40
C THR A 222 8.32 10.16 5.65
N GLY A 223 8.55 9.57 6.83
CA GLY A 223 9.83 8.99 7.24
C GLY A 223 10.39 7.97 6.26
N PHE A 224 9.55 7.27 5.48
CA PHE A 224 10.07 6.36 4.45
C PHE A 224 10.81 7.12 3.35
N ALA A 225 10.18 8.12 2.73
CA ALA A 225 10.80 8.94 1.68
C ALA A 225 12.05 9.67 2.21
N GLU A 226 11.95 10.24 3.41
CA GLU A 226 13.05 10.92 4.10
C GLU A 226 14.22 9.96 4.37
N SER A 227 13.95 8.73 4.85
CA SER A 227 14.99 7.73 5.11
C SER A 227 15.70 7.26 3.83
N LEU A 228 15.00 7.23 2.69
CA LEU A 228 15.60 6.88 1.41
C LEU A 228 16.50 8.02 0.90
N GLY A 229 16.05 9.26 1.02
CA GLY A 229 16.87 10.46 0.76
C GLY A 229 18.13 10.49 1.62
N TRP A 230 17.99 10.22 2.93
CA TRP A 230 19.11 10.27 3.87
C TRP A 230 20.18 9.23 3.56
N GLN A 231 19.78 8.02 3.14
CA GLN A 231 20.69 6.98 2.68
C GLN A 231 21.41 7.32 1.37
N LEU A 232 20.87 8.24 0.58
CA LEU A 232 21.51 8.83 -0.60
C LEU A 232 22.38 10.05 -0.23
N GLY A 233 22.46 10.43 1.05
CA GLY A 233 23.21 11.57 1.54
C GLY A 233 22.48 12.91 1.40
N ILE A 234 21.14 12.89 1.35
CA ILE A 234 20.28 14.07 1.37
C ILE A 234 19.53 14.08 2.69
N GLU A 235 19.87 15.00 3.58
CA GLU A 235 19.19 15.14 4.88
C GLU A 235 17.68 15.45 4.69
N PRO A 236 16.80 15.02 5.61
CA PRO A 236 15.35 15.20 5.47
C PRO A 236 14.92 16.65 5.16
N ALA A 237 15.51 17.64 5.82
CA ALA A 237 15.20 19.07 5.59
C ALA A 237 15.57 19.55 4.17
N ASN A 238 16.53 18.89 3.54
CA ASN A 238 17.04 19.21 2.20
C ASN A 238 16.40 18.35 1.09
N LEU A 239 15.51 17.41 1.43
CA LEU A 239 14.86 16.55 0.46
C LEU A 239 13.77 17.32 -0.30
N ARG A 240 13.90 17.36 -1.63
CA ARG A 240 12.96 18.05 -2.52
C ARG A 240 12.07 17.10 -3.31
N ALA A 241 12.60 15.96 -3.73
CA ALA A 241 11.84 14.98 -4.50
C ALA A 241 12.38 13.57 -4.31
N VAL A 242 11.49 12.59 -4.44
CA VAL A 242 11.84 11.16 -4.48
C VAL A 242 11.17 10.51 -5.69
N ASP A 243 11.89 9.62 -6.36
CA ASP A 243 11.31 8.61 -7.26
C ASP A 243 11.60 7.24 -6.65
N PHE A 244 10.54 6.59 -6.16
CA PHE A 244 10.62 5.30 -5.49
C PHE A 244 10.92 4.15 -6.46
N ARG A 245 10.71 4.35 -7.77
CA ARG A 245 10.84 3.31 -8.79
C ARG A 245 11.39 3.87 -10.10
N VAL A 246 12.71 3.97 -10.13
CA VAL A 246 13.49 4.15 -11.35
C VAL A 246 13.74 2.77 -11.95
N LYS A 247 13.02 2.44 -13.03
CA LYS A 247 13.15 1.17 -13.73
C LYS A 247 14.53 1.02 -14.38
N ASP A 248 14.96 -0.23 -14.45
CA ASP A 248 16.07 -0.66 -15.29
C ASP A 248 15.46 -1.37 -16.52
N ARG A 249 16.09 -1.26 -17.69
CA ARG A 249 15.68 -2.03 -18.87
C ARG A 249 16.23 -3.46 -18.84
N VAL A 250 17.04 -3.82 -17.84
CA VAL A 250 17.68 -5.13 -17.70
C VAL A 250 17.32 -5.78 -16.36
N GLY A 251 17.10 -7.10 -16.40
CA GLY A 251 16.80 -7.90 -15.22
C GLY A 251 15.32 -7.91 -14.85
N PRO A 252 14.96 -8.53 -13.71
CA PRO A 252 13.57 -8.65 -13.29
C PRO A 252 12.97 -7.32 -12.79
N ALA A 253 11.64 -7.19 -12.88
CA ALA A 253 10.84 -6.03 -12.52
C ALA A 253 11.06 -5.51 -11.07
N ASN A 254 11.56 -6.37 -10.18
CA ASN A 254 11.85 -6.03 -8.78
C ASN A 254 13.26 -5.47 -8.55
N ARG A 255 14.10 -5.35 -9.60
CA ARG A 255 15.44 -4.74 -9.56
C ARG A 255 15.45 -3.30 -10.06
N TYR A 256 14.57 -2.48 -9.49
CA TYR A 256 14.57 -1.04 -9.71
C TYR A 256 15.50 -0.30 -8.73
N ALA A 257 15.74 0.97 -9.04
CA ALA A 257 16.43 1.91 -8.19
C ALA A 257 15.48 2.93 -7.55
N THR A 258 15.95 3.59 -6.51
CA THR A 258 15.34 4.76 -5.91
C THR A 258 16.23 5.96 -6.21
N SER A 259 15.64 7.09 -6.59
CA SER A 259 16.35 8.37 -6.68
C SER A 259 15.74 9.42 -5.75
N ALA A 260 16.59 10.35 -5.33
CA ALA A 260 16.19 11.51 -4.53
C ALA A 260 16.91 12.74 -5.04
N THR A 261 16.24 13.88 -5.00
CA THR A 261 16.75 15.20 -5.41
C THR A 261 16.74 16.12 -4.22
N ASP A 262 17.84 16.85 -4.01
CA ASP A 262 17.92 17.86 -2.97
C ASP A 262 17.39 19.24 -3.43
N ARG A 263 17.29 20.19 -2.50
CA ARG A 263 16.87 21.57 -2.79
C ARG A 263 17.83 22.33 -3.71
N ALA A 264 19.07 21.87 -3.87
CA ALA A 264 20.02 22.41 -4.85
C ALA A 264 19.87 21.78 -6.24
N GLY A 265 18.90 20.88 -6.44
CA GLY A 265 18.63 20.22 -7.72
C GLY A 265 19.54 19.04 -8.01
N ARG A 266 20.35 18.57 -7.06
CA ARG A 266 21.26 17.44 -7.25
C ARG A 266 20.51 16.13 -7.02
N THR A 267 20.49 15.28 -8.05
CA THR A 267 19.85 13.96 -7.99
C THR A 267 20.85 12.86 -7.71
N ARG A 268 20.50 11.95 -6.80
CA ARG A 268 21.28 10.75 -6.48
C ARG A 268 20.41 9.52 -6.59
N THR A 269 20.99 8.40 -7.02
CA THR A 269 20.25 7.15 -7.30
C THR A 269 21.01 5.96 -6.75
N LYS A 270 20.29 5.00 -6.17
CA LYS A 270 20.84 3.72 -5.69
C LYS A 270 19.86 2.57 -5.96
N LYS A 271 20.38 1.37 -6.19
CA LYS A 271 19.53 0.17 -6.31
C LYS A 271 18.75 -0.05 -5.01
N THR A 272 17.44 -0.22 -5.13
CA THR A 272 16.53 -0.23 -3.97
C THR A 272 16.87 -1.34 -2.98
N PHE A 273 17.32 -2.52 -3.46
CA PHE A 273 17.67 -3.66 -2.61
C PHE A 273 18.95 -3.44 -1.76
N GLU A 274 19.72 -2.40 -2.03
CA GLU A 274 20.93 -2.02 -1.27
C GLU A 274 20.63 -1.00 -0.16
N MET A 275 19.36 -0.63 0.00
CA MET A 275 18.90 0.36 0.96
C MET A 275 18.19 -0.33 2.12
N LEU A 276 18.44 0.15 3.33
CA LEU A 276 17.73 -0.27 4.53
C LEU A 276 16.25 0.16 4.45
N GLY A 277 15.36 -0.72 4.91
CA GLY A 277 13.92 -0.44 5.00
C GLY A 277 13.12 -0.71 3.72
N THR A 278 13.77 -1.07 2.60
CA THR A 278 13.10 -1.36 1.33
C THR A 278 12.62 -2.82 1.20
N ASN A 279 13.02 -3.69 2.12
CA ASN A 279 12.38 -4.99 2.28
C ASN A 279 11.01 -4.78 2.90
N TRP A 280 9.96 -4.84 2.08
CA TRP A 280 8.57 -4.71 2.50
C TRP A 280 8.18 -5.65 3.65
N GLY A 281 8.85 -6.80 3.81
CA GLY A 281 8.64 -7.70 4.93
C GLY A 281 9.07 -7.13 6.28
N HIS A 282 9.88 -6.08 6.33
CA HIS A 282 10.27 -5.41 7.58
C HIS A 282 9.16 -4.51 8.14
N GLY A 283 8.19 -4.09 7.32
CA GLY A 283 7.13 -3.19 7.76
C GLY A 283 7.60 -1.78 8.12
N PHE A 284 8.79 -1.35 7.68
CA PHE A 284 9.33 -0.03 8.02
C PHE A 284 8.36 1.09 7.70
N PHE A 285 8.19 2.04 8.62
CA PHE A 285 7.33 3.22 8.50
C PHE A 285 5.86 2.90 8.17
N GLN A 286 5.37 1.73 8.58
CA GLN A 286 3.97 1.34 8.34
C GLN A 286 3.06 1.94 9.42
N PRO A 287 2.03 2.73 9.05
CA PRO A 287 0.99 3.17 9.98
C PRO A 287 0.30 2.00 10.69
N LYS A 288 -0.08 2.17 11.96
CA LYS A 288 -0.73 1.12 12.74
C LYS A 288 -2.04 0.64 12.12
N ALA A 289 -2.78 1.52 11.43
CA ALA A 289 -3.99 1.16 10.67
C ALA A 289 -3.76 0.00 9.68
N CYS A 290 -2.59 -0.08 9.05
CA CYS A 290 -2.28 -1.18 8.12
C CYS A 290 -2.16 -2.55 8.80
N ASN A 291 -2.03 -2.60 10.13
CA ASN A 291 -2.06 -3.87 10.87
C ASN A 291 -3.46 -4.49 10.96
N VAL A 292 -4.52 -3.69 10.77
CA VAL A 292 -5.91 -4.14 10.88
C VAL A 292 -6.67 -4.08 9.55
N CYS A 293 -6.04 -3.61 8.47
CA CYS A 293 -6.64 -3.61 7.15
C CYS A 293 -6.50 -4.99 6.49
N ASP A 294 -7.61 -5.54 6.02
CA ASP A 294 -7.73 -6.84 5.35
C ASP A 294 -7.96 -6.71 3.84
N ASP A 295 -8.31 -5.55 3.30
CA ASP A 295 -8.43 -5.34 1.85
C ASP A 295 -7.06 -5.31 1.14
N ILE A 296 -6.92 -6.16 0.11
CA ILE A 296 -5.75 -6.26 -0.77
C ILE A 296 -6.01 -5.58 -2.12
N PHE A 297 -7.17 -5.88 -2.72
CA PHE A 297 -7.48 -5.64 -4.13
C PHE A 297 -8.43 -4.45 -4.34
N ALA A 298 -8.49 -3.54 -3.36
CA ALA A 298 -9.38 -2.38 -3.37
C ALA A 298 -10.80 -2.82 -3.76
N GLU A 299 -11.41 -3.61 -2.90
CA GLU A 299 -12.60 -4.43 -3.20
C GLU A 299 -13.84 -3.59 -3.53
N THR A 300 -13.80 -2.31 -3.17
CA THR A 300 -14.83 -1.31 -3.45
C THR A 300 -14.56 -0.45 -4.71
N ALA A 301 -13.46 -0.70 -5.43
CA ALA A 301 -13.11 0.00 -6.66
C ALA A 301 -13.69 -0.66 -7.92
N ASP A 302 -13.98 0.14 -8.96
CA ASP A 302 -14.50 -0.35 -10.24
C ASP A 302 -13.49 -1.22 -11.01
N ILE A 303 -12.21 -0.90 -10.84
CA ILE A 303 -11.08 -1.69 -11.34
C ILE A 303 -9.90 -1.52 -10.40
N ALA A 304 -9.11 -2.56 -10.18
CA ALA A 304 -7.91 -2.49 -9.35
C ALA A 304 -6.67 -3.01 -10.05
N PHE A 305 -5.54 -2.36 -9.79
CA PHE A 305 -4.24 -2.71 -10.38
C PHE A 305 -3.18 -2.94 -9.31
N GLY A 306 -2.40 -4.00 -9.47
CA GLY A 306 -1.18 -4.26 -8.71
C GLY A 306 -0.01 -4.61 -9.62
N ASP A 307 1.12 -4.98 -9.05
CA ASP A 307 2.21 -5.63 -9.78
C ASP A 307 1.95 -7.14 -9.88
N ALA A 308 2.08 -7.72 -11.07
CA ALA A 308 1.95 -9.17 -11.25
C ALA A 308 3.28 -9.88 -10.90
N TRP A 309 3.43 -10.36 -9.66
CA TRP A 309 4.70 -10.94 -9.17
C TRP A 309 4.92 -12.43 -9.50
N LEU A 310 4.17 -13.02 -10.43
CA LEU A 310 4.47 -14.37 -10.90
C LEU A 310 5.77 -14.36 -11.73
N PRO A 311 6.58 -15.45 -11.70
CA PRO A 311 7.89 -15.47 -12.37
C PRO A 311 7.86 -15.05 -13.84
N ARG A 312 6.83 -15.46 -14.59
CA ARG A 312 6.65 -15.13 -16.03
C ARG A 312 6.47 -13.64 -16.33
N TYR A 313 5.97 -12.88 -15.36
CA TYR A 313 5.77 -11.44 -15.48
C TYR A 313 6.88 -10.64 -14.79
N ALA A 314 7.35 -11.14 -13.64
CA ALA A 314 8.42 -10.51 -12.88
C ALA A 314 9.77 -10.56 -13.61
N SER A 315 9.94 -11.46 -14.58
CA SER A 315 11.11 -11.49 -15.47
C SER A 315 11.17 -10.32 -16.46
N ASP A 316 10.04 -9.68 -16.77
CA ASP A 316 10.01 -8.50 -17.62
C ASP A 316 10.46 -7.25 -16.81
N PRO A 317 11.56 -6.58 -17.16
CA PRO A 317 12.07 -5.40 -16.44
C PRO A 317 11.06 -4.26 -16.33
N LEU A 318 10.20 -4.12 -17.33
CA LEU A 318 9.19 -3.07 -17.40
C LEU A 318 7.89 -3.48 -16.71
N GLY A 319 7.75 -4.74 -16.29
CA GLY A 319 6.70 -5.27 -15.44
C GLY A 319 5.32 -5.39 -16.11
N HIS A 320 4.47 -6.21 -15.50
CA HIS A 320 3.05 -6.34 -15.83
C HIS A 320 2.21 -6.00 -14.61
N ASN A 321 1.04 -5.44 -14.85
CA ASN A 321 0.02 -5.27 -13.84
C ASN A 321 -0.75 -6.58 -13.62
N VAL A 322 -1.14 -6.89 -12.39
CA VAL A 322 -2.32 -7.72 -12.13
C VAL A 322 -3.53 -6.80 -12.12
N VAL A 323 -4.64 -7.22 -12.72
CA VAL A 323 -5.85 -6.44 -12.94
C VAL A 323 -7.05 -7.20 -12.40
N VAL A 324 -7.85 -6.55 -11.55
CA VAL A 324 -9.16 -7.05 -11.10
C VAL A 324 -10.22 -6.10 -11.61
N VAL A 325 -11.02 -6.54 -12.57
CA VAL A 325 -12.07 -5.72 -13.20
C VAL A 325 -13.41 -6.05 -12.55
N ARG A 326 -14.18 -5.03 -12.17
CA ARG A 326 -15.55 -5.19 -11.62
C ARG A 326 -16.57 -4.50 -12.52
N ASN A 327 -16.28 -3.27 -12.92
CA ASN A 327 -17.16 -2.46 -13.75
C ASN A 327 -17.15 -2.92 -15.23
N PRO A 328 -18.33 -3.19 -15.84
CA PRO A 328 -18.43 -3.64 -17.23
C PRO A 328 -17.89 -2.65 -18.26
N GLU A 329 -18.07 -1.33 -18.07
CA GLU A 329 -17.59 -0.33 -19.03
C GLU A 329 -16.07 -0.28 -19.08
N LEU A 330 -15.40 -0.41 -17.92
CA LEU A 330 -13.94 -0.47 -17.83
C LEU A 330 -13.40 -1.79 -18.39
N HIS A 331 -14.17 -2.88 -18.29
CA HIS A 331 -13.86 -4.13 -18.95
C HIS A 331 -13.85 -3.97 -20.48
N GLU A 332 -14.93 -3.42 -21.04
CA GLU A 332 -15.03 -3.17 -22.48
C GLU A 332 -13.98 -2.19 -22.98
N LEU A 333 -13.59 -1.19 -22.17
CA LEU A 333 -12.49 -0.29 -22.48
C LEU A 333 -11.17 -1.06 -22.67
N LEU A 334 -10.86 -2.00 -21.77
CA LEU A 334 -9.65 -2.82 -21.87
C LEU A 334 -9.67 -3.76 -23.08
N LEU A 335 -10.80 -4.40 -23.36
CA LEU A 335 -10.94 -5.30 -24.51
C LEU A 335 -10.78 -4.55 -25.84
N ARG A 336 -11.36 -3.34 -25.96
CA ARG A 336 -11.15 -2.49 -27.15
C ARG A 336 -9.69 -2.07 -27.31
N ALA A 337 -9.03 -1.70 -26.21
CA ALA A 337 -7.62 -1.33 -26.23
C ALA A 337 -6.71 -2.51 -26.63
N GLU A 338 -7.04 -3.72 -26.21
CA GLU A 338 -6.32 -4.92 -26.63
C GLU A 338 -6.53 -5.21 -28.12
N GLN A 339 -7.77 -5.14 -28.61
CA GLN A 339 -8.10 -5.29 -30.03
C GLN A 339 -7.41 -4.24 -30.91
N ALA A 340 -7.24 -3.02 -30.40
CA ALA A 340 -6.52 -1.94 -31.06
C ALA A 340 -4.98 -2.09 -31.02
N GLY A 341 -4.45 -3.10 -30.31
CA GLY A 341 -3.01 -3.30 -30.16
C GLY A 341 -2.33 -2.24 -29.29
N GLU A 342 -3.05 -1.65 -28.33
CA GLU A 342 -2.51 -0.68 -27.37
C GLU A 342 -2.03 -1.34 -26.07
N VAL A 343 -2.68 -2.43 -25.68
CA VAL A 343 -2.38 -3.21 -24.48
C VAL A 343 -2.31 -4.71 -24.79
N PHE A 344 -1.64 -5.45 -23.91
CA PHE A 344 -1.64 -6.90 -23.85
C PHE A 344 -2.34 -7.34 -22.57
N LEU A 345 -3.27 -8.30 -22.65
CA LEU A 345 -3.94 -8.91 -21.52
C LEU A 345 -3.82 -10.45 -21.61
N GLU A 346 -3.52 -11.08 -20.48
CA GLU A 346 -3.55 -12.53 -20.29
C GLU A 346 -4.53 -12.82 -19.15
N GLU A 347 -5.56 -13.62 -19.40
CA GLU A 347 -6.50 -14.04 -18.35
C GLU A 347 -5.77 -14.80 -17.23
N LEU A 348 -6.16 -14.53 -15.99
CA LEU A 348 -5.66 -15.22 -14.82
C LEU A 348 -6.77 -16.00 -14.14
N SER A 349 -6.42 -17.16 -13.60
CA SER A 349 -7.26 -17.78 -12.57
C SER A 349 -7.23 -16.98 -11.28
N GLU A 350 -8.22 -17.20 -10.40
CA GLU A 350 -8.23 -16.65 -9.04
C GLU A 350 -6.96 -17.06 -8.27
N GLU A 351 -6.52 -18.31 -8.42
CA GLU A 351 -5.32 -18.82 -7.76
C GLU A 351 -4.06 -18.07 -8.22
N ASP A 352 -3.88 -17.89 -9.54
CA ASP A 352 -2.74 -17.15 -10.08
C ASP A 352 -2.79 -15.68 -9.69
N THR A 353 -3.98 -15.07 -9.69
CA THR A 353 -4.20 -13.70 -9.19
C THR A 353 -3.74 -13.56 -7.74
N LEU A 354 -4.14 -14.47 -6.84
CA LEU A 354 -3.70 -14.48 -5.45
C LEU A 354 -2.20 -14.75 -5.30
N LYS A 355 -1.61 -15.60 -6.14
CA LYS A 355 -0.17 -15.88 -6.14
C LYS A 355 0.64 -14.63 -6.49
N THR A 356 0.15 -13.75 -7.37
CA THR A 356 0.81 -12.46 -7.62
C THR A 356 0.98 -11.63 -6.35
N GLN A 357 0.08 -11.78 -5.37
CA GLN A 357 0.09 -11.03 -4.11
C GLN A 357 0.34 -11.90 -2.87
N SER A 358 0.96 -13.09 -3.02
CA SER A 358 1.02 -14.09 -1.94
C SER A 358 1.58 -13.57 -0.61
N GLY A 359 2.55 -12.64 -0.65
CA GLY A 359 3.10 -11.98 0.53
C GLY A 359 2.09 -11.11 1.26
N ASN A 360 1.29 -10.37 0.50
CA ASN A 360 0.23 -9.49 0.98
C ASN A 360 -0.96 -10.31 1.50
N VAL A 361 -1.38 -11.35 0.77
CA VAL A 361 -2.42 -12.29 1.19
C VAL A 361 -2.11 -12.87 2.58
N ARG A 362 -0.89 -13.40 2.79
CA ARG A 362 -0.48 -13.90 4.12
C ARG A 362 -0.42 -12.80 5.18
N HIS A 363 -0.06 -11.58 4.80
CA HIS A 363 0.05 -10.46 5.74
C HIS A 363 -1.32 -9.96 6.23
N ARG A 364 -2.35 -10.05 5.38
CA ARG A 364 -3.70 -9.52 5.60
C ARG A 364 -4.75 -10.56 5.97
N ARG A 365 -4.51 -11.84 5.71
CA ARG A 365 -5.35 -12.95 6.20
C ARG A 365 -4.79 -13.42 7.55
N ILE A 366 -3.84 -14.35 7.51
CA ILE A 366 -3.14 -14.89 8.70
C ILE A 366 -2.53 -13.80 9.60
N GLY A 367 -1.92 -12.77 9.00
CA GLY A 367 -1.28 -11.72 9.77
C GLY A 367 -2.25 -10.87 10.58
N VAL A 368 -3.45 -10.59 10.07
CA VAL A 368 -4.47 -9.80 10.78
C VAL A 368 -5.06 -10.65 11.90
N GLU A 369 -5.40 -11.92 11.64
CA GLU A 369 -5.91 -12.87 12.65
C GLU A 369 -5.06 -12.83 13.94
N VAL A 370 -3.74 -13.01 13.78
CA VAL A 370 -2.79 -13.01 14.91
C VAL A 370 -2.70 -11.65 15.59
N ARG A 371 -2.69 -10.53 14.84
CA ARG A 371 -2.55 -9.19 15.43
C ARG A 371 -3.80 -8.78 16.21
N LEU A 372 -4.99 -9.15 15.73
CA LEU A 372 -6.23 -8.92 16.45
C LEU A 372 -6.32 -9.81 17.68
N ALA A 373 -5.88 -11.07 17.61
CA ALA A 373 -5.83 -11.97 18.76
C ALA A 373 -4.86 -11.49 19.84
N ASP A 374 -3.69 -10.97 19.45
CA ASP A 374 -2.73 -10.34 20.36
C ASP A 374 -3.35 -9.12 21.06
N ASP A 375 -4.10 -8.28 20.33
CA ASP A 375 -4.76 -7.10 20.87
C ASP A 375 -5.89 -7.45 21.85
N ILE A 376 -6.73 -8.45 21.50
CA ILE A 376 -7.79 -8.96 22.40
C ILE A 376 -7.18 -9.54 23.68
N ALA A 377 -6.11 -10.34 23.55
CA ALA A 377 -5.41 -10.92 24.71
C ALA A 377 -4.80 -9.85 25.63
N ALA A 378 -4.46 -8.68 25.09
CA ALA A 378 -4.01 -7.51 25.83
C ALA A 378 -5.16 -6.64 26.38
N GLY A 379 -6.42 -7.06 26.25
CA GLY A 379 -7.59 -6.32 26.71
C GLY A 379 -7.92 -5.09 25.88
N LEU A 380 -7.45 -5.03 24.63
CA LEU A 380 -7.61 -3.87 23.76
C LEU A 380 -8.75 -4.08 22.77
N PRO A 381 -9.56 -3.04 22.47
CA PRO A 381 -10.61 -3.15 21.47
C PRO A 381 -10.01 -3.31 20.06
N VAL A 382 -10.74 -4.04 19.22
CA VAL A 382 -10.35 -4.34 17.84
C VAL A 382 -11.54 -4.18 16.90
N PRO A 383 -11.32 -3.74 15.65
CA PRO A 383 -12.38 -3.67 14.66
C PRO A 383 -12.81 -5.06 14.19
N HIS A 384 -14.05 -5.17 13.73
CA HIS A 384 -14.53 -6.30 12.96
C HIS A 384 -13.86 -6.33 11.58
N LYS A 385 -13.38 -7.52 11.22
CA LYS A 385 -12.67 -7.82 9.98
C LYS A 385 -13.14 -9.16 9.46
N ARG A 386 -12.92 -9.45 8.18
CA ARG A 386 -13.39 -10.70 7.57
C ARG A 386 -12.66 -11.95 8.09
N VAL A 387 -11.58 -11.74 8.81
CA VAL A 387 -10.83 -12.82 9.45
C VAL A 387 -11.11 -12.82 10.94
N GLU A 388 -11.35 -14.01 11.49
CA GLU A 388 -11.53 -14.16 12.92
C GLU A 388 -10.18 -14.08 13.65
N PRO A 389 -10.08 -13.27 14.72
CA PRO A 389 -8.93 -13.26 15.60
C PRO A 389 -8.61 -14.67 16.12
N GLY A 390 -7.40 -15.14 15.85
CA GLY A 390 -6.94 -16.45 16.27
C GLY A 390 -5.49 -16.72 15.88
N TYR A 391 -5.04 -17.93 16.19
CA TYR A 391 -3.70 -18.42 15.87
C TYR A 391 -3.73 -19.69 15.00
N GLU A 392 -4.91 -20.19 14.63
CA GLU A 392 -5.11 -21.50 13.99
C GLU A 392 -4.33 -21.65 12.67
N HIS A 393 -4.19 -20.56 11.91
CA HIS A 393 -3.50 -20.57 10.61
C HIS A 393 -2.02 -20.15 10.70
N ALA A 394 -1.45 -20.04 11.91
CA ALA A 394 -0.07 -19.62 12.12
C ALA A 394 0.67 -20.49 13.15
N ASP A 395 1.74 -21.16 12.72
CA ASP A 395 2.66 -21.80 13.67
C ASP A 395 3.40 -20.77 14.55
N ASP A 396 4.01 -21.21 15.65
CA ASP A 396 4.73 -20.33 16.60
C ASP A 396 5.78 -19.45 15.92
N LYS A 397 6.45 -19.99 14.89
CA LYS A 397 7.45 -19.25 14.10
C LYS A 397 6.79 -18.12 13.32
N ARG A 398 5.64 -18.37 12.71
CA ARG A 398 4.85 -17.37 11.97
C ARG A 398 4.30 -16.32 12.91
N VAL A 399 3.74 -16.70 14.06
CA VAL A 399 3.27 -15.77 15.10
C VAL A 399 4.42 -14.86 15.54
N ALA A 400 5.59 -15.43 15.87
CA ALA A 400 6.77 -14.66 16.24
C ALA A 400 7.25 -13.71 15.12
N LEU A 401 7.16 -14.14 13.85
CA LEU A 401 7.47 -13.29 12.70
C LEU A 401 6.49 -12.10 12.59
N ILE A 402 5.19 -12.34 12.75
CA ILE A 402 4.15 -11.30 12.68
C ILE A 402 4.35 -10.27 13.79
N ARG A 403 4.57 -10.71 15.03
CA ARG A 403 4.87 -9.84 16.18
C ARG A 403 6.13 -9.01 15.93
N ARG A 404 7.21 -9.62 15.42
CA ARG A 404 8.45 -8.90 15.06
C ARG A 404 8.22 -7.84 13.99
N ARG A 405 7.41 -8.12 12.96
CA ARG A 405 7.08 -7.12 11.92
C ARG A 405 6.34 -5.92 12.49
N ARG A 406 5.34 -6.17 13.36
CA ARG A 406 4.58 -5.11 14.03
C ARG A 406 5.51 -4.24 14.89
N ALA A 407 6.34 -4.87 15.72
CA ALA A 407 7.33 -4.15 16.55
C ALA A 407 8.36 -3.38 15.72
N LEU A 408 8.84 -3.96 14.61
CA LEU A 408 9.82 -3.32 13.73
C LEU A 408 9.25 -2.09 13.02
N SER A 409 7.97 -2.12 12.65
CA SER A 409 7.27 -0.93 12.12
C SER A 409 7.27 0.20 13.15
N GLU A 410 6.77 -0.06 14.36
CA GLU A 410 6.65 0.95 15.41
C GLU A 410 8.02 1.52 15.78
N LEU A 411 9.02 0.64 15.95
CA LEU A 411 10.40 1.04 16.23
C LEU A 411 10.99 1.89 15.10
N SER A 412 10.70 1.57 13.83
CA SER A 412 11.22 2.36 12.70
C SER A 412 10.65 3.79 12.68
N ILE A 413 9.41 3.99 13.12
CA ILE A 413 8.80 5.32 13.18
C ILE A 413 9.41 6.12 14.35
N SER A 414 9.39 5.55 15.56
CA SER A 414 9.86 6.25 16.76
C SER A 414 11.36 6.57 16.72
N SER A 415 12.19 5.59 16.34
CA SER A 415 13.65 5.80 16.26
C SER A 415 14.05 6.77 15.14
N PHE A 416 13.27 6.85 14.06
CA PHE A 416 13.55 7.80 12.98
C PHE A 416 13.18 9.23 13.38
N ARG A 417 12.08 9.42 14.10
CA ARG A 417 11.74 10.73 14.70
C ARG A 417 12.88 11.23 15.59
N GLU A 418 13.37 10.41 16.50
CA GLU A 418 14.52 10.76 17.34
C GLU A 418 15.79 11.04 16.52
N ALA A 419 16.02 10.27 15.45
CA ALA A 419 17.16 10.48 14.57
C ALA A 419 17.08 11.83 13.83
N ARG A 420 15.88 12.27 13.42
CA ARG A 420 15.65 13.60 12.85
C ARG A 420 15.94 14.71 13.84
N GLU A 421 15.41 14.60 15.06
CA GLU A 421 15.64 15.59 16.14
C GLU A 421 17.14 15.73 16.47
N LYS A 422 17.90 14.62 16.40
CA LYS A 422 19.35 14.58 16.62
C LYS A 422 20.19 14.84 15.37
N ASN A 423 19.56 15.05 14.21
CA ASN A 423 20.19 15.06 12.90
C ASN A 423 21.24 13.93 12.69
N SER A 424 20.89 12.69 13.04
CA SER A 424 21.83 11.57 13.11
C SER A 424 21.28 10.27 12.54
N TRP A 425 21.60 9.97 11.27
CA TRP A 425 21.32 8.67 10.67
C TRP A 425 21.96 7.51 11.45
N ARG A 426 23.11 7.74 12.10
CA ARG A 426 23.77 6.74 12.96
C ARG A 426 22.91 6.37 14.17
N HIS A 427 22.17 7.32 14.74
CA HIS A 427 21.20 7.06 15.82
C HIS A 427 20.12 6.08 15.35
N PHE A 428 19.55 6.30 14.16
CA PHE A 428 18.56 5.40 13.57
C PHE A 428 19.14 3.99 13.36
N LEU A 429 20.32 3.87 12.75
CA LEU A 429 20.97 2.58 12.51
C LEU A 429 21.27 1.80 13.81
N ALA A 430 21.71 2.50 14.85
CA ALA A 430 21.99 1.89 16.15
C ALA A 430 20.71 1.33 16.80
N ALA A 431 19.61 2.08 16.73
CA ALA A 431 18.32 1.69 17.28
C ALA A 431 17.67 0.52 16.51
N ILE A 432 17.61 0.61 15.17
CA ILE A 432 16.85 -0.34 14.34
C ILE A 432 17.65 -1.60 13.99
N GLY A 433 18.98 -1.50 13.93
CA GLY A 433 19.88 -2.54 13.44
C GLY A 433 19.75 -3.91 14.14
N PRO A 434 19.68 -3.99 15.48
CA PRO A 434 19.47 -5.25 16.19
C PRO A 434 18.17 -5.97 15.77
N SER A 435 17.07 -5.22 15.66
CA SER A 435 15.75 -5.75 15.29
C SER A 435 15.72 -6.26 13.84
N VAL A 436 16.37 -5.55 12.91
CA VAL A 436 16.54 -6.01 11.52
C VAL A 436 17.35 -7.30 11.45
N LYS A 437 18.48 -7.37 12.17
CA LYS A 437 19.32 -8.59 12.24
C LYS A 437 18.52 -9.78 12.79
N ALA A 438 17.72 -9.57 13.83
CA ALA A 438 16.87 -10.60 14.41
C ALA A 438 15.82 -11.11 13.41
N TYR A 439 15.16 -10.20 12.68
CA TYR A 439 14.20 -10.54 11.62
C TYR A 439 14.86 -11.35 10.49
N ASP A 440 15.99 -10.87 9.96
CA ASP A 440 16.67 -11.49 8.82
C ASP A 440 17.24 -12.88 9.17
N ALA A 441 17.72 -13.06 10.41
CA ALA A 441 18.19 -14.34 10.91
C ALA A 441 17.09 -15.41 10.91
N GLN A 442 15.86 -15.05 11.31
CA GLN A 442 14.71 -15.95 11.25
C GLN A 442 14.34 -16.30 9.80
N GLY A 443 14.32 -15.30 8.90
CA GLY A 443 14.02 -15.52 7.48
C GLY A 443 15.05 -16.41 6.77
N ALA A 444 16.32 -16.31 7.12
CA ALA A 444 17.37 -17.20 6.63
C ALA A 444 17.17 -18.65 7.08
N GLN A 445 16.80 -18.87 8.35
CA GLN A 445 16.48 -20.21 8.86
C GLN A 445 15.28 -20.83 8.14
N SER A 446 14.23 -20.06 7.87
CA SER A 446 13.05 -20.54 7.14
C SER A 446 13.32 -20.86 5.66
N ARG A 447 14.24 -20.13 5.01
CA ARG A 447 14.68 -20.44 3.64
C ARG A 447 15.49 -21.73 3.60
N LEU A 448 16.45 -21.86 4.51
CA LEU A 448 17.25 -23.08 4.64
C LEU A 448 16.36 -24.29 4.94
N ALA A 449 15.39 -24.17 5.85
CA ALA A 449 14.43 -25.23 6.14
C ALA A 449 13.61 -25.64 4.91
N ARG A 450 13.18 -24.69 4.08
CA ARG A 450 12.44 -24.99 2.82
C ARG A 450 13.30 -25.66 1.75
N ILE A 451 14.56 -25.25 1.62
CA ILE A 451 15.51 -25.90 0.70
C ILE A 451 15.79 -27.33 1.13
N LEU A 452 15.86 -27.57 2.44
CA LEU A 452 16.15 -28.89 3.01
C LEU A 452 14.90 -29.78 3.14
N ALA A 453 13.69 -29.22 3.16
CA ALA A 453 12.44 -29.95 3.37
C ALA A 453 12.19 -31.14 2.41
N PRO A 454 12.57 -31.09 1.12
CA PRO A 454 12.43 -32.22 0.21
C PRO A 454 13.43 -33.36 0.47
N LEU A 455 14.45 -33.14 1.32
CA LEU A 455 15.51 -34.13 1.57
C LEU A 455 15.13 -35.08 2.70
N PRO A 456 15.62 -36.34 2.69
CA PRO A 456 15.48 -37.26 3.81
C PRO A 456 16.03 -36.67 5.12
N LEU A 457 15.41 -36.99 6.25
CA LEU A 457 15.76 -36.43 7.58
C LEU A 457 17.24 -36.60 7.93
N SER A 458 17.85 -37.72 7.54
CA SER A 458 19.29 -38.01 7.71
C SER A 458 20.19 -37.01 6.97
N MET A 459 19.80 -36.59 5.76
CA MET A 459 20.49 -35.55 4.99
C MET A 459 20.25 -34.16 5.56
N GLN A 460 19.02 -33.85 6.00
CA GLN A 460 18.72 -32.58 6.66
C GLN A 460 19.59 -32.36 7.90
N LEU A 461 19.75 -33.39 8.73
CA LEU A 461 20.59 -33.37 9.93
C LEU A 461 22.07 -33.15 9.58
N ARG A 462 22.62 -33.92 8.61
CA ARG A 462 24.03 -33.75 8.17
C ARG A 462 24.31 -32.36 7.61
N LEU A 463 23.44 -31.84 6.74
CA LEU A 463 23.60 -30.50 6.15
C LEU A 463 23.48 -29.38 7.19
N ARG A 464 22.59 -29.52 8.18
CA ARG A 464 22.49 -28.57 9.30
C ARG A 464 23.78 -28.56 10.15
N THR A 465 24.38 -29.71 10.42
CA THR A 465 25.64 -29.81 11.18
C THR A 465 26.81 -29.19 10.43
N VAL A 466 26.90 -29.38 9.10
CA VAL A 466 27.94 -28.77 8.25
C VAL A 466 27.79 -27.24 8.19
N LEU A 467 26.56 -26.74 8.07
CA LEU A 467 26.26 -25.30 8.01
C LEU A 467 26.41 -24.59 9.38
N MET A 468 26.19 -25.30 10.48
CA MET A 468 26.46 -24.78 11.83
C MET A 468 27.95 -24.81 12.17
N GLY A 469 28.68 -25.85 11.78
CA GLY A 469 30.13 -25.96 11.99
C GLY A 469 30.95 -24.92 11.22
N THR A 470 30.51 -24.53 10.03
CA THR A 470 31.13 -23.47 9.22
C THR A 470 30.93 -22.06 9.81
N ARG A 471 29.82 -21.80 10.52
CA ARG A 471 29.62 -20.52 11.23
C ARG A 471 30.62 -20.31 12.39
N THR A 472 31.02 -21.38 13.07
CA THR A 472 32.03 -21.34 14.14
C THR A 472 33.46 -21.16 13.59
N LEU A 473 33.71 -21.60 12.36
CA LEU A 473 34.99 -21.41 11.67
C LEU A 473 35.14 -19.98 11.13
N ILE A 474 34.07 -19.42 10.56
CA ILE A 474 34.06 -18.04 10.01
C ILE A 474 34.13 -16.98 11.13
N SER A 475 33.57 -17.24 12.31
CA SER A 475 33.70 -16.34 13.47
C SER A 475 35.10 -16.33 14.07
N ARG A 476 35.85 -17.45 13.96
CA ARG A 476 37.26 -17.54 14.36
C ARG A 476 38.21 -16.90 13.34
N LEU A 477 37.89 -16.93 12.05
CA LEU A 477 38.68 -16.29 10.99
C LEU A 477 38.52 -14.76 10.93
N ARG A 478 37.44 -14.20 11.51
CA ARG A 478 37.25 -12.74 11.63
C ARG A 478 37.85 -12.11 12.90
N ARG A 479 38.49 -12.91 13.76
CA ARG A 479 39.20 -12.47 14.98
C ARG A 479 40.73 -12.65 14.87
N LYS A 480 41.25 -12.82 13.66
CA LYS A 480 42.68 -12.75 13.36
C LYS A 480 42.96 -11.58 12.45
#